data_AF-A0A3B8Z0F1-F1
#
_entry.id   AF-A0A3B8Z0F1-F1
#
_cell.length_a   1.000
_cell.length_b   1.000
_cell.length_c   1.000
_cell.angle_alpha   90.00
_cell.angle_beta   90.00
_cell.angle_gamma   90.00
#
_symmetry.space_group_name_H-M   'P 1'
#
loop_
_entity.id
_entity.type
_entity.pdbx_description
1 polymer ?
#
loop_
_entity_poly.entity_id
_entity_poly.type
_entity_poly.pdbx_seq_one_letter_code
_entity_poly.pdbx_strand_id
1 'polypeptide(L)'
;NLYVEGDFAYQANYTAGLRILRLGDLATMDLCEVASFDVYPDSDSAIFSGAWSNYPYFKSGIVAVMAIEGLALLRPDLANPGCVGTGEGSGQSWFATAPDGLSDQYLQINSVLSLPVGATLRFWHDYNFEQTYDGGVVEVSIDGGPWLDVAEKFTASGYTHEISGAYQSAIGGRRAFSGASNGYVLSELDLSDWNGQSARIRFRAVTDTSMSGEGWYIDDVSVSSGVILQTTAAVSARDEATRTAALTLSIVGEGEEAVCGDGELGFGEGCDDGGESATCDADCTLAACGDGLVNATAGEACDDVGPSASCDVDCTLAVCGDGVLNTLSGESCDDGNTASFDGCSTNCTIEEPLTKAARKCLSQSAIWASKLAIAQSKENQSCTKDLSREKIDAGVIDTCLLQDRRLKIAKLQAGLDAVQAAKCTDIPTFGYREADELVAAGAAEVAQAMASVFGPDAGSLIASARDSATKARSVCQLTTQKFADKILQMNVKEFTSCVKKETADRENPMAAQTRISGCLGNVQEDARGRVAASVDKLELQLIKKCNTAGALVEDSLGGSCATAGDEGAVASCLAKKMACHSCQMMEGVFDLEMVCDQFDDQQINASCS
;
A
#
# COMPACT_ATOMS: atom_id res chain seq x y z
N ASN A 1 38.06 -47.43 -2.91
CA ASN A 1 38.61 -46.21 -2.28
C ASN A 1 37.51 -45.16 -2.19
N LEU A 2 37.35 -44.47 -1.05
CA LEU A 2 36.25 -43.53 -0.81
C LEU A 2 36.78 -42.21 -0.25
N TYR A 3 36.36 -41.09 -0.84
CA TYR A 3 36.75 -39.74 -0.44
C TYR A 3 35.51 -38.86 -0.28
N VAL A 4 35.53 -37.89 0.63
CA VAL A 4 34.41 -36.97 0.87
C VAL A 4 34.87 -35.55 0.63
N GLU A 5 34.06 -34.77 -0.09
CA GLU A 5 34.27 -33.35 -0.35
C GLU A 5 32.92 -32.62 -0.35
N GLY A 6 32.78 -31.63 0.54
CA GLY A 6 31.48 -31.01 0.81
C GLY A 6 30.47 -32.05 1.27
N ASP A 7 29.29 -32.03 0.64
CA ASP A 7 28.19 -32.93 0.92
C ASP A 7 28.22 -34.21 0.08
N PHE A 8 29.36 -34.57 -0.54
CA PHE A 8 29.44 -35.69 -1.48
C PHE A 8 30.52 -36.72 -1.10
N ALA A 9 30.20 -38.00 -1.28
CA ALA A 9 31.11 -39.14 -1.17
C ALA A 9 31.41 -39.75 -2.54
N TYR A 10 32.69 -39.83 -2.90
CA TYR A 10 33.20 -40.33 -4.17
C TYR A 10 33.81 -41.72 -3.97
N GLN A 11 33.22 -42.72 -4.59
CA GLN A 11 33.55 -44.14 -4.41
C GLN A 11 34.12 -44.73 -5.70
N ALA A 12 35.33 -45.28 -5.63
CA ALA A 12 35.88 -46.12 -6.69
C ALA A 12 35.57 -47.60 -6.39
N ASN A 13 34.79 -48.23 -7.28
CA ASN A 13 34.16 -49.53 -7.12
C ASN A 13 34.57 -50.54 -8.20
N TYR A 14 35.88 -50.72 -8.44
CA TYR A 14 36.39 -51.68 -9.44
C TYR A 14 35.65 -51.55 -10.78
N THR A 15 35.14 -52.63 -11.37
CA THR A 15 34.54 -52.56 -12.69
C THR A 15 33.18 -51.86 -12.71
N ALA A 16 32.54 -51.66 -11.54
CA ALA A 16 31.40 -50.75 -11.43
C ALA A 16 31.81 -49.26 -11.43
N GLY A 17 33.10 -48.93 -11.57
CA GLY A 17 33.56 -47.57 -11.83
C GLY A 17 33.45 -46.59 -10.66
N LEU A 18 33.30 -45.31 -10.98
CA LEU A 18 33.08 -44.23 -10.00
C LEU A 18 31.58 -44.12 -9.70
N ARG A 19 31.24 -44.01 -8.41
CA ARG A 19 29.92 -43.59 -7.92
C ARG A 19 30.07 -42.37 -7.00
N ILE A 20 29.23 -41.36 -7.16
CA ILE A 20 29.21 -40.16 -6.33
C ILE A 20 27.86 -40.11 -5.62
N LEU A 21 27.91 -40.09 -4.30
CA LEU A 21 26.73 -40.06 -3.45
C LEU A 21 26.62 -38.69 -2.77
N ARG A 22 25.44 -38.08 -2.75
CA ARG A 22 25.14 -36.97 -1.83
C ARG A 22 24.85 -37.54 -0.45
N LEU A 23 25.46 -36.93 0.55
CA LEU A 23 25.30 -37.22 1.96
C LEU A 23 24.17 -36.35 2.50
N GLY A 24 22.99 -36.95 2.70
CA GLY A 24 21.87 -36.33 3.40
C GLY A 24 22.02 -36.49 4.92
N ASP A 25 20.92 -36.78 5.60
CA ASP A 25 20.98 -37.09 7.03
C ASP A 25 21.63 -38.47 7.26
N LEU A 26 22.87 -38.46 7.72
CA LEU A 26 23.65 -39.67 8.03
C LEU A 26 23.05 -40.49 9.18
N ALA A 27 22.21 -39.89 10.05
CA ALA A 27 21.53 -40.60 11.12
C ALA A 27 20.39 -41.51 10.59
N THR A 28 19.81 -41.16 9.45
CA THR A 28 18.77 -41.93 8.77
C THR A 28 19.31 -42.75 7.59
N MET A 29 20.63 -42.69 7.34
CA MET A 29 21.31 -43.29 6.17
C MET A 29 20.77 -42.78 4.83
N ASP A 30 20.38 -41.50 4.78
CA ASP A 30 19.95 -40.84 3.56
C ASP A 30 21.16 -40.59 2.63
N LEU A 31 21.43 -41.56 1.76
CA LEU A 31 22.48 -41.54 0.75
C LEU A 31 21.82 -41.66 -0.62
N CYS A 32 22.10 -40.71 -1.52
CA CYS A 32 21.53 -40.68 -2.85
C CYS A 32 22.67 -40.67 -3.88
N GLU A 33 22.65 -41.56 -4.88
CA GLU A 33 23.61 -41.51 -6.00
C GLU A 33 23.22 -40.40 -6.97
N VAL A 34 24.18 -39.53 -7.26
CA VAL A 34 23.93 -38.26 -7.99
C VAL A 34 24.77 -38.17 -9.26
N ALA A 35 25.79 -39.00 -9.37
CA ALA A 35 26.57 -39.15 -10.60
C ALA A 35 27.34 -40.47 -10.57
N SER A 36 27.58 -41.03 -11.75
CA SER A 36 28.42 -42.20 -11.93
C SER A 36 29.21 -42.15 -13.22
N PHE A 37 30.34 -42.85 -13.25
CA PHE A 37 31.14 -43.00 -14.46
C PHE A 37 31.74 -44.38 -14.52
N ASP A 38 31.37 -45.13 -15.55
CA ASP A 38 31.85 -46.47 -15.76
C ASP A 38 33.15 -46.46 -16.58
N VAL A 39 34.24 -46.91 -15.95
CA VAL A 39 35.55 -47.06 -16.59
C VAL A 39 35.74 -48.46 -17.20
N TYR A 40 34.81 -49.38 -16.96
CA TYR A 40 34.84 -50.78 -17.42
C TYR A 40 33.43 -51.26 -17.84
N PRO A 41 32.90 -50.82 -19.01
CA PRO A 41 31.52 -51.08 -19.44
C PRO A 41 31.12 -52.54 -19.63
N ASP A 42 32.09 -53.44 -19.75
CA ASP A 42 31.82 -54.86 -20.03
C ASP A 42 31.34 -55.63 -18.78
N SER A 43 31.46 -55.08 -17.56
CA SER A 43 31.04 -55.76 -16.33
C SER A 43 30.95 -54.85 -15.11
N ASP A 44 29.93 -55.02 -14.26
CA ASP A 44 29.84 -54.41 -12.92
C ASP A 44 30.26 -55.33 -11.76
N SER A 45 30.88 -56.49 -12.06
CA SER A 45 31.22 -57.48 -11.03
C SER A 45 32.37 -57.02 -10.11
N ALA A 46 32.40 -57.51 -8.86
CA ALA A 46 33.47 -57.21 -7.91
C ALA A 46 34.80 -57.95 -8.22
N ILE A 47 35.37 -57.74 -9.40
CA ILE A 47 36.64 -58.32 -9.88
C ILE A 47 37.75 -57.26 -9.86
N PHE A 48 39.01 -57.68 -9.83
CA PHE A 48 40.18 -56.79 -9.71
C PHE A 48 40.53 -56.10 -11.05
N SER A 49 39.61 -55.30 -11.56
CA SER A 49 39.69 -54.46 -12.78
C SER A 49 38.85 -53.20 -12.56
N GLY A 50 38.97 -52.19 -13.40
CA GLY A 50 38.21 -50.93 -13.30
C GLY A 50 38.78 -49.92 -12.29
N ALA A 51 37.91 -49.10 -11.70
CA ALA A 51 38.27 -47.96 -10.89
C ALA A 51 38.95 -48.38 -9.58
N TRP A 52 40.22 -47.99 -9.44
CA TRP A 52 41.01 -48.22 -8.24
C TRP A 52 40.83 -47.07 -7.24
N SER A 53 41.00 -45.82 -7.68
CA SER A 53 40.89 -44.63 -6.82
C SER A 53 40.31 -43.42 -7.56
N ASN A 54 39.86 -42.43 -6.81
CA ASN A 54 39.43 -41.13 -7.32
C ASN A 54 40.08 -39.99 -6.49
N TYR A 55 40.14 -38.78 -7.05
CA TYR A 55 40.70 -37.59 -6.40
C TYR A 55 39.82 -36.37 -6.72
N PRO A 56 38.87 -36.00 -5.85
CA PRO A 56 37.90 -34.94 -6.16
C PRO A 56 38.37 -33.51 -5.84
N TYR A 57 39.41 -33.35 -5.02
CA TYR A 57 39.81 -32.08 -4.39
C TYR A 57 40.46 -31.01 -5.28
N PHE A 58 40.37 -31.13 -6.61
CA PHE A 58 40.89 -30.09 -7.49
C PHE A 58 39.94 -28.89 -7.49
N LYS A 59 40.47 -27.69 -7.21
CA LYS A 59 39.70 -26.42 -7.23
C LYS A 59 38.93 -26.14 -8.52
N SER A 60 39.29 -26.81 -9.61
CA SER A 60 38.59 -26.73 -10.90
C SER A 60 37.29 -27.54 -10.96
N GLY A 61 36.94 -28.26 -9.89
CA GLY A 61 35.82 -29.22 -9.87
C GLY A 61 36.08 -30.49 -10.70
N ILE A 62 37.36 -30.79 -11.01
CA ILE A 62 37.72 -31.98 -11.78
C ILE A 62 38.04 -33.12 -10.81
N VAL A 63 37.40 -34.27 -11.01
CA VAL A 63 37.71 -35.53 -10.34
C VAL A 63 38.62 -36.37 -11.23
N ALA A 64 39.81 -36.70 -10.74
CA ALA A 64 40.69 -37.64 -11.42
C ALA A 64 40.38 -39.07 -10.94
N VAL A 65 39.93 -39.96 -11.84
CA VAL A 65 39.65 -41.37 -11.55
C VAL A 65 40.77 -42.22 -12.14
N MET A 66 41.51 -42.88 -11.25
CA MET A 66 42.57 -43.80 -11.62
C MET A 66 42.00 -45.23 -11.63
N ALA A 67 41.92 -45.81 -12.81
CA ALA A 67 41.54 -47.19 -13.06
C ALA A 67 42.78 -48.04 -13.38
N ILE A 68 42.63 -49.36 -13.32
CA ILE A 68 43.67 -50.29 -13.76
C ILE A 68 43.93 -50.13 -15.28
N GLU A 69 42.91 -49.73 -16.02
CA GLU A 69 42.86 -49.55 -17.47
C GLU A 69 43.35 -48.16 -17.91
N GLY A 70 43.44 -47.18 -17.00
CA GLY A 70 43.90 -45.83 -17.34
C GLY A 70 43.45 -44.74 -16.37
N LEU A 71 43.54 -43.48 -16.83
CA LEU A 71 43.13 -42.29 -16.09
C LEU A 71 41.96 -41.60 -16.80
N ALA A 72 40.89 -41.34 -16.07
CA ALA A 72 39.80 -40.46 -16.51
C ALA A 72 39.82 -39.15 -15.73
N LEU A 73 39.66 -38.02 -16.41
CA LEU A 73 39.47 -36.70 -15.79
C LEU A 73 38.03 -36.28 -16.05
N LEU A 74 37.25 -36.20 -14.98
CA LEU A 74 35.82 -36.00 -15.03
C LEU A 74 35.48 -34.65 -14.39
N ARG A 75 34.54 -33.89 -14.94
CA ARG A 75 33.92 -32.78 -14.23
C ARG A 75 32.49 -33.20 -13.93
N PRO A 76 32.20 -33.74 -12.74
CA PRO A 76 30.83 -34.11 -12.41
C PRO A 76 29.99 -32.84 -12.26
N ASP A 77 28.81 -32.84 -12.87
CA ASP A 77 27.83 -31.79 -12.62
C ASP A 77 27.10 -32.09 -11.30
N LEU A 78 27.45 -31.33 -10.26
CA LEU A 78 26.94 -31.50 -8.89
C LEU A 78 26.14 -30.28 -8.43
N ALA A 79 25.86 -29.33 -9.34
CA ALA A 79 25.14 -28.10 -9.02
C ALA A 79 23.64 -28.36 -8.74
N ASN A 80 23.08 -29.46 -9.25
CA ASN A 80 21.74 -29.93 -8.94
C ASN A 80 21.66 -31.47 -8.90
N PRO A 81 22.07 -32.10 -7.78
CA PRO A 81 22.16 -33.55 -7.69
C PRO A 81 20.77 -34.20 -7.51
N GLY A 82 20.06 -34.41 -8.62
CA GLY A 82 18.91 -35.32 -8.69
C GLY A 82 19.40 -36.77 -8.56
N CYS A 83 18.67 -37.62 -7.84
CA CYS A 83 19.07 -39.02 -7.71
C CYS A 83 18.97 -39.71 -9.08
N VAL A 84 20.09 -40.24 -9.59
CA VAL A 84 20.13 -40.94 -10.87
C VAL A 84 19.46 -42.30 -10.68
N GLY A 85 18.21 -42.42 -11.12
CA GLY A 85 17.45 -43.66 -11.05
C GLY A 85 17.87 -44.63 -12.16
N THR A 86 18.48 -45.75 -11.80
CA THR A 86 18.59 -46.94 -12.66
C THR A 86 17.24 -47.66 -12.73
N GLY A 87 16.23 -47.14 -13.45
CA GLY A 87 15.00 -47.88 -13.80
C GLY A 87 14.19 -48.56 -12.66
N GLU A 88 14.53 -48.30 -11.41
CA GLU A 88 13.88 -48.77 -10.19
C GLU A 88 13.74 -47.53 -9.29
N GLY A 89 12.88 -46.61 -9.70
CA GLY A 89 12.59 -45.37 -8.99
C GLY A 89 11.63 -45.60 -7.82
N SER A 90 11.98 -45.02 -6.66
CA SER A 90 11.15 -44.68 -5.49
C SER A 90 10.27 -45.75 -4.80
N GLY A 91 10.07 -46.93 -5.38
CA GLY A 91 9.10 -47.93 -4.90
C GLY A 91 7.63 -47.48 -5.02
N GLN A 92 7.35 -46.40 -5.77
CA GLN A 92 6.00 -45.84 -5.92
C GLN A 92 5.75 -45.40 -7.37
N SER A 93 4.65 -45.88 -7.96
CA SER A 93 4.16 -45.49 -9.28
C SER A 93 2.65 -45.21 -9.23
N TRP A 94 2.07 -44.56 -10.24
CA TRP A 94 0.61 -44.53 -10.38
C TRP A 94 0.12 -45.90 -10.82
N PHE A 95 -1.06 -46.30 -10.33
CA PHE A 95 -1.63 -47.60 -10.66
C PHE A 95 -3.15 -47.51 -10.87
N ALA A 96 -3.64 -48.11 -11.96
CA ALA A 96 -5.05 -48.38 -12.18
C ALA A 96 -5.28 -49.90 -12.29
N THR A 97 -6.23 -50.44 -11.53
CA THR A 97 -6.49 -51.89 -11.48
C THR A 97 -7.33 -52.35 -12.68
N ALA A 98 -7.17 -53.60 -13.12
CA ALA A 98 -8.03 -54.24 -14.14
C ALA A 98 -8.88 -55.38 -13.53
N PRO A 99 -9.98 -55.06 -12.83
CA PRO A 99 -10.78 -56.03 -12.08
C PRO A 99 -11.63 -56.93 -13.01
N ASP A 100 -12.13 -58.04 -12.47
CA ASP A 100 -13.12 -58.90 -13.12
C ASP A 100 -14.48 -58.19 -13.13
N GLY A 101 -14.83 -57.60 -14.27
CA GLY A 101 -16.05 -56.81 -14.47
C GLY A 101 -15.79 -55.34 -14.75
N LEU A 102 -16.88 -54.61 -15.05
CA LEU A 102 -16.81 -53.28 -15.64
C LEU A 102 -16.14 -52.27 -14.71
N SER A 103 -15.11 -51.59 -15.22
CA SER A 103 -14.40 -50.52 -14.55
C SER A 103 -14.05 -49.41 -15.54
N ASP A 104 -14.05 -48.17 -15.06
CA ASP A 104 -13.69 -46.97 -15.83
C ASP A 104 -12.98 -45.99 -14.90
N GLN A 105 -11.65 -46.14 -14.82
CA GLN A 105 -10.79 -45.40 -13.92
C GLN A 105 -9.96 -44.40 -14.71
N TYR A 106 -9.68 -43.25 -14.10
CA TYR A 106 -8.75 -42.28 -14.68
C TYR A 106 -7.78 -41.73 -13.64
N LEU A 107 -6.52 -41.65 -14.07
CA LEU A 107 -5.40 -41.02 -13.38
C LEU A 107 -5.13 -39.70 -14.11
N GLN A 108 -5.31 -38.58 -13.44
CA GLN A 108 -5.27 -37.27 -14.08
C GLN A 108 -4.24 -36.36 -13.42
N ILE A 109 -3.48 -35.64 -14.25
CA ILE A 109 -2.69 -34.50 -13.82
C ILE A 109 -3.64 -33.37 -13.37
N ASN A 110 -3.57 -32.97 -12.09
CA ASN A 110 -4.51 -31.96 -11.56
C ASN A 110 -4.14 -30.52 -11.94
N SER A 111 -2.87 -30.28 -12.29
CA SER A 111 -2.39 -28.98 -12.75
C SER A 111 -2.81 -28.72 -14.19
N VAL A 112 -3.16 -27.47 -14.52
CA VAL A 112 -3.27 -27.01 -15.90
C VAL A 112 -1.86 -26.77 -16.41
N LEU A 113 -1.50 -27.42 -17.51
CA LEU A 113 -0.20 -27.31 -18.16
C LEU A 113 -0.25 -26.24 -19.24
N SER A 114 0.76 -25.39 -19.34
CA SER A 114 0.98 -24.59 -20.56
C SER A 114 1.87 -25.39 -21.50
N LEU A 115 1.41 -25.66 -22.73
CA LEU A 115 2.18 -26.48 -23.68
C LEU A 115 3.21 -25.62 -24.41
N PRO A 116 4.52 -25.86 -24.24
CA PRO A 116 5.53 -25.08 -24.95
C PRO A 116 5.63 -25.47 -26.43
N VAL A 117 6.33 -24.66 -27.23
CA VAL A 117 6.53 -24.94 -28.65
C VAL A 117 7.31 -26.24 -28.84
N GLY A 118 6.73 -27.21 -29.55
CA GLY A 118 7.35 -28.53 -29.77
C GLY A 118 7.17 -29.50 -28.61
N ALA A 119 6.15 -29.31 -27.78
CA ALA A 119 5.87 -30.17 -26.64
C ALA A 119 5.76 -31.65 -27.03
N THR A 120 6.46 -32.52 -26.30
CA THR A 120 6.35 -33.98 -26.36
C THR A 120 5.98 -34.51 -24.98
N LEU A 121 5.01 -35.42 -24.90
CA LEU A 121 4.70 -36.17 -23.69
C LEU A 121 5.42 -37.52 -23.72
N ARG A 122 6.11 -37.86 -22.64
CA ARG A 122 6.82 -39.13 -22.45
C ARG A 122 6.42 -39.75 -21.11
N PHE A 123 6.28 -41.06 -21.05
CA PHE A 123 5.98 -41.76 -19.80
C PHE A 123 6.44 -43.22 -19.85
N TRP A 124 6.88 -43.73 -18.71
CA TRP A 124 7.16 -45.16 -18.53
C TRP A 124 5.92 -45.86 -18.01
N HIS A 125 5.64 -47.05 -18.51
CA HIS A 125 4.50 -47.83 -18.02
C HIS A 125 4.67 -49.33 -18.20
N ASP A 126 4.08 -50.09 -17.28
CA ASP A 126 3.89 -51.53 -17.39
C ASP A 126 2.38 -51.82 -17.27
N TYR A 127 1.82 -52.54 -18.25
CA TYR A 127 0.41 -52.84 -18.32
C TYR A 127 0.17 -54.32 -18.59
N ASN A 128 -0.90 -54.84 -17.98
CA ASN A 128 -1.39 -56.19 -18.18
C ASN A 128 -2.93 -56.18 -18.08
N PHE A 129 -3.55 -56.15 -19.24
CA PHE A 129 -4.99 -56.09 -19.47
C PHE A 129 -5.50 -57.34 -20.21
N GLU A 130 -6.79 -57.67 -20.11
CA GLU A 130 -7.38 -58.67 -21.01
C GLU A 130 -7.25 -58.19 -22.46
N GLN A 131 -6.46 -58.91 -23.25
CA GLN A 131 -6.10 -58.52 -24.59
C GLN A 131 -7.35 -58.36 -25.47
N THR A 132 -7.50 -57.22 -26.14
CA THR A 132 -8.62 -56.82 -27.01
C THR A 132 -9.96 -56.52 -26.32
N TYR A 133 -10.08 -56.64 -25.00
CA TYR A 133 -11.34 -56.40 -24.28
C TYR A 133 -11.19 -55.28 -23.24
N ASP A 134 -10.06 -55.29 -22.53
CA ASP A 134 -9.64 -54.25 -21.59
C ASP A 134 -8.52 -53.41 -22.18
N GLY A 135 -8.41 -52.15 -21.75
CA GLY A 135 -7.25 -51.35 -22.12
C GLY A 135 -7.14 -49.96 -21.53
N GLY A 136 -5.97 -49.38 -21.74
CA GLY A 136 -5.59 -48.04 -21.32
C GLY A 136 -5.50 -47.07 -22.49
N VAL A 137 -6.08 -45.88 -22.35
CA VAL A 137 -5.96 -44.76 -23.30
C VAL A 137 -5.41 -43.52 -22.60
N VAL A 138 -4.64 -42.71 -23.33
CA VAL A 138 -4.21 -41.37 -22.94
C VAL A 138 -5.15 -40.36 -23.60
N GLU A 139 -5.55 -39.34 -22.86
CA GLU A 139 -6.45 -38.30 -23.36
C GLU A 139 -5.99 -36.91 -22.89
N VAL A 140 -6.26 -35.89 -23.71
CA VAL A 140 -5.94 -34.48 -23.43
C VAL A 140 -7.18 -33.60 -23.48
N SER A 141 -7.25 -32.58 -22.62
CA SER A 141 -8.27 -31.53 -22.65
C SER A 141 -7.58 -30.21 -22.86
N ILE A 142 -7.87 -29.54 -23.97
CA ILE A 142 -7.22 -28.30 -24.42
C ILE A 142 -8.13 -27.11 -24.14
N ASP A 143 -7.62 -26.08 -23.47
CA ASP A 143 -8.33 -24.86 -23.06
C ASP A 143 -9.66 -25.13 -22.34
N GLY A 144 -9.70 -26.21 -21.54
CA GLY A 144 -10.88 -26.65 -20.80
C GLY A 144 -11.98 -27.31 -21.66
N GLY A 145 -11.67 -27.66 -22.91
CA GLY A 145 -12.55 -28.37 -23.84
C GLY A 145 -12.78 -29.86 -23.50
N PRO A 146 -13.54 -30.60 -24.33
CA PRO A 146 -13.77 -32.02 -24.14
C PRO A 146 -12.46 -32.83 -24.22
N TRP A 147 -12.41 -33.98 -23.54
CA TRP A 147 -11.27 -34.90 -23.61
C TRP A 147 -11.14 -35.52 -25.00
N LEU A 148 -9.95 -35.42 -25.59
CA LEU A 148 -9.57 -35.90 -26.90
C LEU A 148 -8.60 -37.08 -26.77
N ASP A 149 -8.78 -38.12 -27.59
CA ASP A 149 -7.84 -39.25 -27.69
C ASP A 149 -6.59 -38.83 -28.46
N VAL A 150 -5.41 -39.26 -27.99
CA VAL A 150 -4.10 -38.96 -28.61
C VAL A 150 -3.51 -40.14 -29.40
N ALA A 151 -4.32 -41.12 -29.81
CA ALA A 151 -3.89 -42.30 -30.57
C ALA A 151 -2.95 -41.97 -31.76
N GLU A 152 -3.26 -40.90 -32.50
CA GLU A 152 -2.51 -40.49 -33.69
C GLU A 152 -1.27 -39.65 -33.38
N LYS A 153 -1.03 -39.32 -32.10
CA LYS A 153 0.10 -38.49 -31.65
C LYS A 153 1.32 -39.29 -31.22
N PHE A 154 1.18 -40.60 -30.99
CA PHE A 154 2.30 -41.43 -30.55
C PHE A 154 3.40 -41.48 -31.60
N THR A 155 4.60 -41.09 -31.20
CA THR A 155 5.84 -41.15 -31.99
C THR A 155 6.65 -42.41 -31.64
N ALA A 156 6.45 -42.96 -30.44
CA ALA A 156 7.03 -44.24 -30.01
C ALA A 156 6.06 -45.03 -29.11
N SER A 157 6.08 -46.36 -29.27
CA SER A 157 5.36 -47.33 -28.42
C SER A 157 3.88 -47.01 -28.14
N GLY A 158 3.11 -46.57 -29.15
CA GLY A 158 1.68 -46.27 -28.99
C GLY A 158 0.76 -47.49 -28.79
N TYR A 159 -0.55 -47.25 -28.84
CA TYR A 159 -1.58 -48.27 -28.61
C TYR A 159 -1.40 -49.56 -29.41
N THR A 160 -1.67 -50.69 -28.78
CA THR A 160 -1.34 -52.02 -29.31
C THR A 160 -2.49 -52.73 -30.00
N HIS A 161 -3.72 -52.59 -29.50
CA HIS A 161 -4.89 -53.34 -30.00
C HIS A 161 -6.13 -52.45 -30.11
N GLU A 162 -7.09 -52.88 -30.93
CA GLU A 162 -8.45 -52.33 -30.92
C GLU A 162 -9.29 -53.08 -29.88
N ILE A 163 -10.03 -52.33 -29.06
CA ILE A 163 -10.92 -52.89 -28.05
C ILE A 163 -12.23 -53.31 -28.69
N SER A 164 -12.70 -54.51 -28.39
CA SER A 164 -13.96 -55.05 -28.86
C SER A 164 -15.13 -54.14 -28.50
N GLY A 165 -16.02 -53.88 -29.48
CA GLY A 165 -17.29 -53.22 -29.21
C GLY A 165 -18.34 -54.15 -28.55
N ALA A 166 -18.06 -55.44 -28.46
CA ALA A 166 -18.84 -56.38 -27.67
C ALA A 166 -18.35 -56.36 -26.21
N TYR A 167 -19.20 -56.77 -25.26
CA TYR A 167 -18.85 -56.90 -23.83
C TYR A 167 -18.70 -55.59 -23.05
N GLN A 168 -19.30 -54.51 -23.56
CA GLN A 168 -19.64 -53.28 -22.81
C GLN A 168 -18.47 -52.44 -22.26
N SER A 169 -17.23 -52.68 -22.69
CA SER A 169 -16.11 -51.77 -22.41
C SER A 169 -16.43 -50.35 -22.90
N ALA A 170 -16.23 -49.34 -22.04
CA ALA A 170 -16.57 -47.94 -22.34
C ALA A 170 -15.70 -47.31 -23.44
N ILE A 171 -14.62 -47.99 -23.85
CA ILE A 171 -13.73 -47.61 -24.95
C ILE A 171 -13.82 -48.59 -26.14
N GLY A 172 -14.88 -49.41 -26.21
CA GLY A 172 -15.11 -50.34 -27.32
C GLY A 172 -15.07 -49.64 -28.68
N GLY A 173 -14.29 -50.19 -29.61
CA GLY A 173 -14.00 -49.64 -30.93
C GLY A 173 -12.83 -48.65 -30.99
N ARG A 174 -12.17 -48.32 -29.86
CA ARG A 174 -10.95 -47.50 -29.83
C ARG A 174 -9.70 -48.38 -29.83
N ARG A 175 -8.61 -47.85 -30.37
CA ARG A 175 -7.28 -48.43 -30.10
C ARG A 175 -6.86 -48.06 -28.67
N ALA A 176 -6.19 -48.98 -27.98
CA ALA A 176 -5.71 -48.82 -26.61
C ALA A 176 -4.46 -49.68 -26.36
N PHE A 177 -3.76 -49.40 -25.25
CA PHE A 177 -2.82 -50.34 -24.65
C PHE A 177 -3.61 -51.53 -24.09
N SER A 178 -3.36 -52.74 -24.57
CA SER A 178 -4.14 -53.93 -24.23
C SER A 178 -3.30 -55.19 -24.42
N GLY A 179 -3.49 -56.19 -23.56
CA GLY A 179 -2.55 -57.30 -23.38
C GLY A 179 -1.47 -56.95 -22.34
N ALA A 180 -0.33 -57.64 -22.40
CA ALA A 180 0.78 -57.45 -21.46
C ALA A 180 2.03 -56.86 -22.12
N SER A 181 2.63 -55.81 -21.53
CA SER A 181 3.92 -55.25 -21.95
C SER A 181 5.12 -56.09 -21.50
N ASN A 182 4.97 -56.90 -20.45
CA ASN A 182 6.03 -57.71 -19.85
C ASN A 182 7.18 -56.87 -19.26
N GLY A 183 6.83 -55.82 -18.53
CA GLY A 183 7.76 -54.87 -17.92
C GLY A 183 7.54 -53.44 -18.43
N TYR A 184 8.25 -52.50 -17.81
CA TYR A 184 8.17 -51.09 -18.14
C TYR A 184 8.65 -50.81 -19.57
N VAL A 185 7.81 -50.12 -20.34
CA VAL A 185 8.10 -49.60 -21.68
C VAL A 185 7.95 -48.09 -21.70
N LEU A 186 8.74 -47.42 -22.52
CA LEU A 186 8.66 -45.98 -22.74
C LEU A 186 7.72 -45.68 -23.91
N SER A 187 6.74 -44.82 -23.66
CA SER A 187 5.83 -44.26 -24.67
C SER A 187 6.08 -42.77 -24.86
N GLU A 188 6.05 -42.32 -26.12
CA GLU A 188 6.29 -40.90 -26.49
C GLU A 188 5.23 -40.45 -27.50
N LEU A 189 4.73 -39.22 -27.33
CA LEU A 189 3.77 -38.61 -28.25
C LEU A 189 3.96 -37.10 -28.42
N ASP A 190 3.70 -36.60 -29.63
CA ASP A 190 3.86 -35.21 -30.02
C ASP A 190 2.59 -34.38 -29.73
N LEU A 191 2.76 -33.29 -28.98
CA LEU A 191 1.71 -32.34 -28.60
C LEU A 191 1.84 -31.00 -29.34
N SER A 192 2.73 -30.89 -30.32
CA SER A 192 3.08 -29.62 -30.98
C SER A 192 1.91 -28.94 -31.72
N ASP A 193 0.86 -29.67 -32.05
CA ASP A 193 -0.38 -29.11 -32.61
C ASP A 193 -1.08 -28.10 -31.67
N TRP A 194 -0.75 -28.13 -30.37
CA TRP A 194 -1.36 -27.30 -29.33
C TRP A 194 -0.35 -26.36 -28.66
N ASN A 195 0.72 -25.98 -29.35
CA ASN A 195 1.72 -25.02 -28.87
C ASN A 195 1.06 -23.74 -28.32
N GLY A 196 1.46 -23.33 -27.12
CA GLY A 196 0.98 -22.14 -26.43
C GLY A 196 -0.41 -22.26 -25.80
N GLN A 197 -1.10 -23.39 -25.93
CA GLN A 197 -2.41 -23.61 -25.35
C GLN A 197 -2.31 -24.26 -23.97
N SER A 198 -3.37 -24.09 -23.17
CA SER A 198 -3.47 -24.74 -21.86
C SER A 198 -4.01 -26.16 -22.01
N ALA A 199 -3.47 -27.12 -21.27
CA ALA A 199 -3.81 -28.53 -21.40
C ALA A 199 -3.94 -29.24 -20.05
N ARG A 200 -4.81 -30.25 -19.98
CA ARG A 200 -4.81 -31.29 -18.96
C ARG A 200 -4.64 -32.65 -19.61
N ILE A 201 -3.97 -33.57 -18.92
CA ILE A 201 -3.67 -34.92 -19.42
C ILE A 201 -4.22 -35.95 -18.44
N ARG A 202 -4.83 -37.01 -18.96
CA ARG A 202 -5.24 -38.17 -18.16
C ARG A 202 -4.92 -39.48 -18.83
N PHE A 203 -4.73 -40.50 -18.00
CA PHE A 203 -4.63 -41.91 -18.37
C PHE A 203 -5.91 -42.58 -17.91
N ARG A 204 -6.63 -43.24 -18.82
CA ARG A 204 -7.93 -43.86 -18.55
C ARG A 204 -7.84 -45.36 -18.80
N ALA A 205 -8.06 -46.15 -17.76
CA ALA A 205 -8.08 -47.61 -17.81
C ALA A 205 -9.52 -48.11 -17.73
N VAL A 206 -9.91 -48.97 -18.67
CA VAL A 206 -11.29 -49.44 -18.81
C VAL A 206 -11.32 -50.95 -19.01
N THR A 207 -12.21 -51.63 -18.28
CA THR A 207 -12.43 -53.07 -18.37
C THR A 207 -13.83 -53.43 -18.86
N ASP A 208 -13.98 -54.65 -19.37
CA ASP A 208 -15.23 -55.22 -19.90
C ASP A 208 -16.06 -55.95 -18.81
N THR A 209 -17.02 -56.81 -19.20
CA THR A 209 -17.89 -57.51 -18.26
C THR A 209 -17.26 -58.66 -17.46
N SER A 210 -16.09 -59.20 -17.84
CA SER A 210 -15.52 -60.40 -17.19
C SER A 210 -14.06 -60.63 -17.54
N MET A 211 -13.35 -61.40 -16.71
CA MET A 211 -11.91 -61.62 -16.77
C MET A 211 -11.14 -60.43 -16.20
N SER A 212 -10.05 -60.71 -15.51
CA SER A 212 -9.22 -59.70 -14.85
C SER A 212 -7.80 -59.75 -15.39
N GLY A 213 -7.19 -58.56 -15.47
CA GLY A 213 -5.76 -58.37 -15.61
C GLY A 213 -5.15 -57.90 -14.30
N GLU A 214 -3.86 -57.57 -14.33
CA GLU A 214 -3.24 -56.87 -13.19
C GLU A 214 -3.66 -55.40 -13.19
N GLY A 215 -3.56 -54.73 -14.33
CA GLY A 215 -3.82 -53.29 -14.44
C GLY A 215 -2.69 -52.55 -15.16
N TRP A 216 -2.47 -51.30 -14.76
CA TRP A 216 -1.57 -50.40 -15.45
C TRP A 216 -0.79 -49.54 -14.45
N TYR A 217 0.52 -49.77 -14.38
CA TYR A 217 1.46 -48.92 -13.68
C TYR A 217 1.98 -47.85 -14.63
N ILE A 218 1.99 -46.60 -14.18
CA ILE A 218 2.50 -45.44 -14.94
C ILE A 218 3.46 -44.70 -14.03
N ASP A 219 4.63 -44.39 -14.57
CA ASP A 219 5.69 -43.69 -13.86
C ASP A 219 6.43 -42.73 -14.79
N ASP A 220 7.23 -41.84 -14.21
CA ASP A 220 8.13 -40.94 -14.93
C ASP A 220 7.45 -40.16 -16.08
N VAL A 221 6.26 -39.62 -15.79
CA VAL A 221 5.47 -38.83 -16.75
C VAL A 221 6.10 -37.44 -16.92
N SER A 222 6.40 -37.05 -18.16
CA SER A 222 7.04 -35.77 -18.49
C SER A 222 6.43 -35.13 -19.74
N VAL A 223 6.25 -33.82 -19.71
CA VAL A 223 5.85 -33.00 -20.87
C VAL A 223 6.97 -31.99 -21.10
N SER A 224 7.61 -32.03 -22.26
CA SER A 224 8.82 -31.24 -22.53
C SER A 224 8.77 -30.56 -23.90
N SER A 225 9.21 -29.30 -23.98
CA SER A 225 10.15 -28.86 -25.04
C SER A 225 11.51 -28.43 -24.45
N GLY A 226 11.65 -28.50 -23.11
CA GLY A 226 12.81 -28.02 -22.37
C GLY A 226 12.63 -27.65 -20.89
N VAL A 227 11.42 -27.43 -20.29
CA VAL A 227 11.24 -27.03 -18.84
C VAL A 227 10.49 -28.06 -17.97
N ILE A 228 10.80 -28.03 -16.67
CA ILE A 228 10.25 -28.72 -15.48
C ILE A 228 8.76 -28.40 -15.19
N LEU A 229 7.94 -29.41 -14.90
CA LEU A 229 6.59 -29.26 -14.32
C LEU A 229 6.47 -30.06 -13.01
N GLN A 230 6.07 -29.39 -11.93
CA GLN A 230 5.63 -30.06 -10.69
C GLN A 230 4.14 -30.42 -10.80
N THR A 231 3.78 -31.70 -10.72
CA THR A 231 2.36 -32.10 -10.72
C THR A 231 2.04 -33.13 -9.66
N THR A 232 0.84 -33.03 -9.10
CA THR A 232 0.22 -34.05 -8.26
C THR A 232 -0.96 -34.64 -9.04
N ALA A 233 -1.07 -35.97 -9.13
CA ALA A 233 -2.27 -36.60 -9.66
C ALA A 233 -3.26 -36.99 -8.57
N ALA A 234 -4.54 -37.00 -8.91
CA ALA A 234 -5.58 -37.62 -8.11
C ALA A 234 -6.17 -38.81 -8.87
N VAL A 235 -6.49 -39.86 -8.12
CA VAL A 235 -7.26 -41.02 -8.61
C VAL A 235 -8.74 -40.76 -8.36
N SER A 236 -9.56 -40.93 -9.39
CA SER A 236 -11.02 -40.87 -9.28
C SER A 236 -11.64 -42.12 -9.92
N ALA A 237 -12.45 -42.83 -9.14
CA ALA A 237 -13.35 -43.89 -9.60
C ALA A 237 -14.80 -43.42 -9.47
N ARG A 238 -15.70 -43.92 -10.33
CA ARG A 238 -17.13 -43.58 -10.28
C ARG A 238 -17.87 -44.16 -9.07
N ASP A 239 -17.27 -45.09 -8.34
CA ASP A 239 -17.79 -45.62 -7.07
C ASP A 239 -16.75 -45.49 -5.94
N GLU A 240 -17.17 -44.77 -4.89
CA GLU A 240 -16.65 -44.57 -3.52
C GLU A 240 -15.14 -44.37 -3.22
N ALA A 241 -14.90 -43.30 -2.43
CA ALA A 241 -13.73 -42.95 -1.62
C ALA A 241 -12.44 -42.51 -2.35
N THR A 242 -12.33 -41.19 -2.54
CA THR A 242 -11.11 -40.47 -2.92
C THR A 242 -9.95 -40.83 -1.99
N ARG A 243 -8.87 -41.40 -2.51
CA ARG A 243 -7.57 -41.50 -1.82
C ARG A 243 -6.52 -40.75 -2.66
N THR A 244 -5.93 -39.71 -2.08
CA THR A 244 -4.88 -38.89 -2.69
C THR A 244 -3.53 -39.34 -2.15
N ALA A 245 -2.58 -39.64 -3.03
CA ALA A 245 -1.16 -39.80 -2.69
C ALA A 245 -0.35 -38.87 -3.61
N ALA A 246 0.56 -38.07 -3.04
CA ALA A 246 1.40 -37.13 -3.77
C ALA A 246 2.82 -37.69 -3.87
N LEU A 247 3.36 -37.75 -5.08
CA LEU A 247 4.75 -38.09 -5.40
C LEU A 247 5.38 -36.89 -6.13
N THR A 248 6.62 -36.55 -5.82
CA THR A 248 7.34 -35.41 -6.38
C THR A 248 8.39 -35.91 -7.39
N LEU A 249 8.39 -35.37 -8.61
CA LEU A 249 9.27 -35.73 -9.73
C LEU A 249 10.04 -34.49 -10.23
N SER A 250 11.29 -34.66 -10.72
CA SER A 250 12.18 -33.58 -11.22
C SER A 250 12.90 -34.01 -12.51
N ILE A 251 13.03 -33.11 -13.51
CA ILE A 251 13.77 -33.36 -14.78
C ILE A 251 14.46 -32.08 -15.31
N VAL A 252 15.71 -32.17 -15.78
CA VAL A 252 16.60 -31.09 -16.27
C VAL A 252 16.61 -31.00 -17.82
N GLY A 253 16.87 -29.82 -18.40
CA GLY A 253 17.13 -29.63 -19.84
C GLY A 253 18.15 -28.51 -20.11
N GLU A 254 19.08 -28.74 -21.05
CA GLU A 254 20.12 -27.79 -21.50
C GLU A 254 19.65 -26.96 -22.71
N GLY A 255 19.83 -25.64 -22.64
CA GLY A 255 19.72 -24.66 -23.74
C GLY A 255 20.52 -23.40 -23.37
N GLU A 256 21.13 -22.74 -24.36
CA GLU A 256 21.98 -21.54 -24.21
C GLU A 256 21.41 -20.55 -23.18
N GLU A 257 22.27 -20.06 -22.25
CA GLU A 257 21.87 -19.16 -21.16
C GLU A 257 21.00 -18.02 -21.70
N ALA A 258 19.74 -17.94 -21.23
CA ALA A 258 18.89 -16.78 -21.44
C ALA A 258 19.59 -15.55 -20.82
N VAL A 259 19.79 -14.50 -21.61
CA VAL A 259 20.51 -13.29 -21.18
C VAL A 259 19.49 -12.22 -20.89
N CYS A 260 19.15 -12.10 -19.61
CA CYS A 260 18.21 -11.07 -19.18
C CYS A 260 18.68 -9.65 -19.60
N GLY A 261 17.76 -8.92 -20.23
CA GLY A 261 17.92 -7.55 -20.66
C GLY A 261 18.44 -7.42 -22.10
N ASP A 262 18.36 -8.48 -22.91
CA ASP A 262 18.78 -8.44 -24.33
C ASP A 262 17.63 -8.09 -25.30
N GLY A 263 16.40 -8.01 -24.79
CA GLY A 263 15.18 -7.65 -25.52
C GLY A 263 14.50 -8.83 -26.22
N GLU A 264 14.90 -10.07 -25.97
CA GLU A 264 14.28 -11.28 -26.52
C GLU A 264 13.84 -12.21 -25.39
N LEU A 265 12.57 -12.63 -25.38
CA LEU A 265 12.03 -13.49 -24.33
C LEU A 265 12.69 -14.89 -24.34
N GLY A 266 13.59 -15.12 -23.40
CA GLY A 266 14.36 -16.35 -23.21
C GLY A 266 13.70 -17.40 -22.32
N PHE A 267 14.35 -18.55 -22.20
CA PHE A 267 13.90 -19.64 -21.35
C PHE A 267 14.18 -19.34 -19.87
N GLY A 268 13.13 -19.27 -19.04
CA GLY A 268 13.24 -18.96 -17.61
C GLY A 268 12.97 -17.50 -17.26
N GLU A 269 12.86 -16.63 -18.27
CA GLU A 269 12.44 -15.24 -18.13
C GLU A 269 10.91 -15.13 -18.14
N GLY A 270 10.36 -14.29 -17.28
CA GLY A 270 8.94 -13.92 -17.31
C GLY A 270 8.64 -12.85 -18.37
N CYS A 271 9.66 -12.07 -18.74
CA CYS A 271 9.65 -10.98 -19.71
C CYS A 271 11.10 -10.63 -20.12
N ASP A 272 11.30 -9.91 -21.22
CA ASP A 272 12.57 -9.23 -21.50
C ASP A 272 12.31 -8.01 -22.39
N ASP A 273 12.26 -6.83 -21.78
CA ASP A 273 12.03 -5.55 -22.46
C ASP A 273 13.35 -4.78 -22.71
N GLY A 274 14.51 -5.45 -22.59
CA GLY A 274 15.83 -4.82 -22.67
C GLY A 274 16.27 -4.14 -21.36
N GLY A 275 15.68 -4.57 -20.23
CA GLY A 275 15.90 -4.05 -18.87
C GLY A 275 14.57 -3.77 -18.14
N GLU A 276 14.67 -3.07 -17.01
CA GLU A 276 13.49 -2.68 -16.20
C GLU A 276 12.49 -1.86 -17.03
N SER A 277 11.22 -2.26 -16.98
CA SER A 277 10.09 -1.65 -17.68
C SER A 277 8.84 -1.67 -16.80
N ALA A 278 7.75 -1.07 -17.28
CA ALA A 278 6.46 -1.11 -16.57
C ALA A 278 5.87 -2.52 -16.39
N THR A 279 6.43 -3.52 -17.07
CA THR A 279 5.97 -4.92 -17.03
C THR A 279 7.09 -5.92 -16.72
N CYS A 280 8.33 -5.45 -16.56
CA CYS A 280 9.50 -6.31 -16.47
C CYS A 280 10.52 -5.78 -15.47
N ASP A 281 11.01 -6.64 -14.60
CA ASP A 281 12.06 -6.32 -13.64
C ASP A 281 13.44 -6.40 -14.28
N ALA A 282 14.43 -5.85 -13.56
CA ALA A 282 15.81 -5.84 -14.03
C ALA A 282 16.45 -7.24 -14.10
N ASP A 283 15.86 -8.26 -13.48
CA ASP A 283 16.28 -9.67 -13.56
C ASP A 283 15.30 -10.53 -14.40
N CYS A 284 14.43 -9.87 -15.18
CA CYS A 284 13.53 -10.49 -16.14
C CYS A 284 12.42 -11.34 -15.52
N THR A 285 12.07 -11.06 -14.26
CA THR A 285 10.75 -11.42 -13.72
C THR A 285 9.69 -10.40 -14.12
N LEU A 286 8.42 -10.80 -14.08
CA LEU A 286 7.32 -9.88 -14.33
C LEU A 286 7.17 -8.94 -13.16
N ALA A 287 7.21 -7.63 -13.44
CA ALA A 287 7.07 -6.59 -12.43
C ALA A 287 5.82 -6.77 -11.60
N ALA A 288 5.98 -7.05 -10.30
CA ALA A 288 4.87 -7.23 -9.39
C ALA A 288 5.25 -6.92 -7.94
N CYS A 289 4.62 -5.87 -7.40
CA CYS A 289 4.69 -5.58 -5.97
C CYS A 289 4.56 -6.81 -5.05
N GLY A 290 5.59 -7.00 -4.22
CA GLY A 290 5.75 -8.10 -3.28
C GLY A 290 6.63 -9.24 -3.80
N ASP A 291 7.29 -9.07 -4.96
CA ASP A 291 8.24 -10.04 -5.53
C ASP A 291 9.67 -9.88 -4.98
N GLY A 292 9.93 -8.80 -4.25
CA GLY A 292 11.20 -8.50 -3.60
C GLY A 292 12.19 -7.71 -4.47
N LEU A 293 11.75 -7.21 -5.62
CA LEU A 293 12.51 -6.36 -6.52
C LEU A 293 11.80 -5.02 -6.66
N VAL A 294 12.56 -3.93 -6.53
CA VAL A 294 11.97 -2.60 -6.69
C VAL A 294 11.95 -2.23 -8.17
N ASN A 295 10.76 -2.09 -8.75
CA ASN A 295 10.57 -1.63 -10.11
C ASN A 295 10.01 -0.19 -10.16
N ALA A 296 10.92 0.78 -10.26
CA ALA A 296 10.55 2.19 -10.29
C ALA A 296 9.72 2.56 -11.53
N THR A 297 9.93 1.85 -12.65
CA THR A 297 9.22 2.07 -13.91
C THR A 297 7.78 1.55 -13.87
N ALA A 298 7.51 0.49 -13.11
CA ALA A 298 6.18 -0.02 -12.80
C ALA A 298 5.46 0.78 -11.70
N GLY A 299 6.18 1.67 -11.00
CA GLY A 299 5.63 2.59 -10.01
C GLY A 299 5.91 2.22 -8.55
N GLU A 300 6.80 1.26 -8.31
CA GLU A 300 7.17 0.80 -6.98
C GLU A 300 8.25 1.70 -6.36
N ALA A 301 8.04 2.11 -5.12
CA ALA A 301 9.00 2.89 -4.35
C ALA A 301 9.84 2.02 -3.40
N CYS A 302 9.36 0.81 -3.11
CA CYS A 302 9.99 -0.21 -2.27
C CYS A 302 9.38 -1.57 -2.60
N ASP A 303 10.07 -2.65 -2.21
CA ASP A 303 9.51 -4.01 -2.24
C ASP A 303 10.24 -4.88 -1.22
N ASP A 304 9.66 -4.97 -0.02
CA ASP A 304 10.21 -5.76 1.08
C ASP A 304 9.57 -7.17 1.15
N VAL A 305 9.05 -7.68 0.03
CA VAL A 305 8.29 -8.95 -0.06
C VAL A 305 7.01 -8.87 0.79
N GLY A 306 6.24 -7.81 0.52
CA GLY A 306 5.03 -7.43 1.26
C GLY A 306 5.25 -6.25 2.22
N PRO A 307 4.22 -5.90 3.01
CA PRO A 307 4.29 -4.73 3.88
C PRO A 307 5.35 -4.92 4.96
N SER A 308 6.08 -3.84 5.25
CA SER A 308 7.15 -3.75 6.24
C SER A 308 7.05 -2.42 7.00
N ALA A 309 8.02 -2.13 7.87
CA ALA A 309 8.10 -0.83 8.53
C ALA A 309 8.42 0.34 7.57
N SER A 310 8.89 0.03 6.35
CA SER A 310 9.27 1.02 5.32
C SER A 310 8.46 0.91 4.04
N CYS A 311 7.68 -0.14 3.86
CA CYS A 311 6.99 -0.45 2.62
C CYS A 311 5.54 -0.85 2.86
N ASP A 312 4.63 -0.35 2.03
CA ASP A 312 3.22 -0.70 2.07
C ASP A 312 2.90 -1.94 1.25
N VAL A 313 1.64 -2.37 1.36
CA VAL A 313 1.15 -3.55 0.64
C VAL A 313 1.06 -3.36 -0.87
N ASP A 314 1.03 -2.11 -1.33
CA ASP A 314 1.02 -1.70 -2.74
C ASP A 314 2.36 -1.07 -3.18
N CYS A 315 3.43 -1.33 -2.42
CA CYS A 315 4.81 -0.95 -2.75
C CYS A 315 5.05 0.56 -2.84
N THR A 316 4.19 1.34 -2.17
CA THR A 316 4.49 2.71 -1.76
C THR A 316 5.30 2.72 -0.47
N LEU A 317 5.97 3.84 -0.19
CA LEU A 317 6.68 4.00 1.07
C LEU A 317 5.66 4.16 2.19
N ALA A 318 5.85 3.41 3.28
CA ALA A 318 5.01 3.47 4.47
C ALA A 318 5.06 4.87 5.11
N VAL A 319 4.08 5.71 4.81
CA VAL A 319 4.02 7.09 5.26
C VAL A 319 2.63 7.41 5.78
N CYS A 320 2.56 7.75 7.06
CA CYS A 320 1.32 8.19 7.66
C CYS A 320 0.60 9.27 6.83
N GLY A 321 -0.67 8.99 6.50
CA GLY A 321 -1.56 9.85 5.73
C GLY A 321 -1.49 9.62 4.21
N ASP A 322 -0.94 8.50 3.74
CA ASP A 322 -0.89 8.13 2.32
C ASP A 322 -2.14 7.38 1.84
N GLY A 323 -3.02 6.98 2.75
CA GLY A 323 -4.26 6.25 2.48
C GLY A 323 -4.14 4.74 2.67
N VAL A 324 -2.95 4.24 3.04
CA VAL A 324 -2.65 2.82 3.15
C VAL A 324 -2.25 2.48 4.58
N LEU A 325 -3.15 1.82 5.32
CA LEU A 325 -2.88 1.45 6.70
C LEU A 325 -1.71 0.45 6.81
N ASN A 326 -0.60 0.89 7.41
CA ASN A 326 0.57 0.06 7.66
C ASN A 326 0.85 -0.16 9.15
N THR A 327 0.26 -1.23 9.68
CA THR A 327 0.46 -1.61 11.09
C THR A 327 1.90 -2.01 11.45
N LEU A 328 2.74 -2.36 10.46
CA LEU A 328 4.14 -2.74 10.68
C LEU A 328 5.05 -1.51 10.80
N SER A 329 4.67 -0.37 10.21
CA SER A 329 5.27 0.95 10.42
C SER A 329 4.82 1.59 11.76
N GLY A 330 3.86 0.98 12.45
CA GLY A 330 3.34 1.44 13.75
C GLY A 330 2.04 2.23 13.66
N GLU A 331 1.41 2.25 12.50
CA GLU A 331 0.14 2.92 12.28
C GLU A 331 -1.03 2.14 12.88
N SER A 332 -1.91 2.85 13.59
CA SER A 332 -3.17 2.33 14.13
C SER A 332 -4.39 2.71 13.29
N CYS A 333 -4.23 3.70 12.41
CA CYS A 333 -5.19 4.19 11.42
C CYS A 333 -4.43 4.83 10.27
N ASP A 334 -5.10 5.03 9.14
CA ASP A 334 -4.70 5.94 8.07
C ASP A 334 -5.98 6.45 7.39
N ASP A 335 -6.16 7.76 7.30
CA ASP A 335 -7.32 8.40 6.66
C ASP A 335 -6.94 9.25 5.43
N GLY A 336 -5.77 8.97 4.84
CA GLY A 336 -5.31 9.55 3.59
C GLY A 336 -4.85 11.01 3.68
N ASN A 337 -4.60 11.49 4.90
CA ASN A 337 -3.95 12.78 5.12
C ASN A 337 -3.27 12.83 6.50
N THR A 338 -2.53 13.91 6.78
CA THR A 338 -1.88 14.14 8.07
C THR A 338 -2.56 15.24 8.88
N ALA A 339 -3.84 15.52 8.65
CA ALA A 339 -4.58 16.37 9.58
C ALA A 339 -4.69 15.64 10.92
N SER A 340 -4.89 16.39 11.98
CA SER A 340 -5.27 15.81 13.27
C SER A 340 -6.74 16.14 13.52
N PHE A 341 -7.37 15.33 14.34
CA PHE A 341 -8.77 15.37 14.70
C PHE A 341 -9.62 15.36 13.45
N ASP A 342 -9.46 14.33 12.62
CA ASP A 342 -10.35 13.87 11.56
C ASP A 342 -10.65 12.37 11.58
N GLY A 343 -9.98 11.61 12.47
CA GLY A 343 -10.12 10.16 12.55
C GLY A 343 -8.78 9.52 12.87
N CYS A 344 -7.73 10.09 12.30
CA CYS A 344 -6.35 9.67 12.47
C CYS A 344 -5.44 10.86 12.73
N SER A 345 -4.50 10.71 13.67
CA SER A 345 -3.56 11.80 13.99
C SER A 345 -2.47 11.94 12.93
N THR A 346 -1.69 13.03 12.98
CA THR A 346 -0.44 13.22 12.20
C THR A 346 0.61 12.11 12.35
N ASN A 347 0.53 11.31 13.41
CA ASN A 347 1.41 10.16 13.67
C ASN A 347 0.66 8.81 13.55
N CYS A 348 -0.46 8.80 12.84
CA CYS A 348 -1.28 7.62 12.55
C CYS A 348 -1.74 6.81 13.76
N THR A 349 -2.01 7.52 14.85
CA THR A 349 -2.71 6.99 16.03
C THR A 349 -4.20 7.30 15.95
N ILE A 350 -5.04 6.35 16.35
CA ILE A 350 -6.50 6.54 16.39
C ILE A 350 -6.81 7.67 17.38
N GLU A 351 -7.55 8.66 16.91
CA GLU A 351 -7.92 9.80 17.74
C GLU A 351 -9.24 9.55 18.44
N GLU A 352 -9.26 9.65 19.76
CA GLU A 352 -10.50 9.48 20.49
C GLU A 352 -11.48 10.64 20.23
N PRO A 353 -12.78 10.33 20.06
CA PRO A 353 -13.79 11.35 19.83
C PRO A 353 -13.93 12.32 21.01
N LEU A 354 -14.09 13.62 20.73
CA LEU A 354 -14.29 14.60 21.79
C LEU A 354 -15.48 14.27 22.68
N THR A 355 -15.26 14.23 23.99
CA THR A 355 -16.34 13.99 24.93
C THR A 355 -17.37 15.12 24.91
N LYS A 356 -18.57 14.83 25.41
CA LYS A 356 -19.62 15.84 25.56
C LYS A 356 -19.18 17.01 26.46
N ALA A 357 -18.32 16.77 27.44
CA ALA A 357 -17.79 17.80 28.33
C ALA A 357 -16.77 18.68 27.60
N ALA A 358 -15.82 18.07 26.88
CA ALA A 358 -14.85 18.76 26.04
C ALA A 358 -15.52 19.66 24.98
N ARG A 359 -16.50 19.14 24.23
CA ARG A 359 -17.28 19.94 23.25
C ARG A 359 -18.00 21.12 23.88
N LYS A 360 -18.56 20.93 25.08
CA LYS A 360 -19.22 22.00 25.81
C LYS A 360 -18.23 23.07 26.24
N CYS A 361 -17.02 22.66 26.64
CA CYS A 361 -15.95 23.56 27.00
C CYS A 361 -15.56 24.48 25.82
N LEU A 362 -15.22 23.90 24.67
CA LEU A 362 -14.88 24.62 23.43
C LEU A 362 -15.96 25.64 23.04
N SER A 363 -17.23 25.19 23.08
CA SER A 363 -18.38 26.05 22.78
C SER A 363 -18.49 27.23 23.75
N GLN A 364 -18.18 27.04 25.04
CA GLN A 364 -18.17 28.14 26.01
C GLN A 364 -17.00 29.09 25.76
N SER A 365 -15.78 28.59 25.53
CA SER A 365 -14.60 29.42 25.20
C SER A 365 -14.90 30.37 24.04
N ALA A 366 -15.54 29.89 22.97
CA ALA A 366 -15.93 30.72 21.82
C ALA A 366 -16.90 31.84 22.20
N ILE A 367 -17.93 31.50 23.00
CA ILE A 367 -18.92 32.46 23.47
C ILE A 367 -18.28 33.56 24.30
N TRP A 368 -17.34 33.20 25.16
CA TRP A 368 -16.65 34.15 26.04
C TRP A 368 -15.65 35.02 25.28
N ALA A 369 -14.90 34.46 24.33
CA ALA A 369 -14.07 35.24 23.41
C ALA A 369 -14.90 36.29 22.64
N SER A 370 -16.09 35.92 22.16
CA SER A 370 -17.01 36.88 21.52
C SER A 370 -17.49 37.99 22.45
N LYS A 371 -17.77 37.69 23.73
CA LYS A 371 -18.11 38.71 24.73
C LYS A 371 -16.93 39.61 25.05
N LEU A 372 -15.73 39.05 25.12
CA LEU A 372 -14.48 39.77 25.36
C LEU A 372 -14.20 40.79 24.26
N ALA A 373 -14.26 40.38 22.98
CA ALA A 373 -14.09 41.28 21.84
C ALA A 373 -15.03 42.49 21.92
N ILE A 374 -16.31 42.27 22.25
CA ILE A 374 -17.30 43.34 22.38
C ILE A 374 -16.98 44.27 23.57
N ALA A 375 -16.53 43.71 24.69
CA ALA A 375 -16.20 44.50 25.87
C ALA A 375 -14.95 45.34 25.65
N GLN A 376 -13.89 44.74 25.10
CA GLN A 376 -12.63 45.40 24.84
C GLN A 376 -12.77 46.50 23.77
N SER A 377 -13.46 46.24 22.65
CA SER A 377 -13.78 47.29 21.67
C SER A 377 -14.51 48.50 22.29
N LYS A 378 -15.39 48.28 23.28
CA LYS A 378 -16.10 49.37 23.96
C LYS A 378 -15.23 50.17 24.93
N GLU A 379 -14.18 49.57 25.46
CA GLU A 379 -13.15 50.27 26.23
C GLU A 379 -12.24 51.07 25.30
N ASN A 380 -11.80 50.46 24.19
CA ASN A 380 -11.02 51.13 23.14
C ASN A 380 -11.75 52.37 22.59
N GLN A 381 -13.03 52.23 22.23
CA GLN A 381 -13.87 53.36 21.79
C GLN A 381 -14.06 54.43 22.87
N SER A 382 -13.99 54.07 24.15
CA SER A 382 -14.01 55.06 25.23
C SER A 382 -12.72 55.85 25.27
N CYS A 383 -11.58 55.16 25.19
CA CYS A 383 -10.26 55.76 25.24
C CYS A 383 -10.05 56.76 24.10
N THR A 384 -10.34 56.36 22.86
CA THR A 384 -10.20 57.25 21.70
C THR A 384 -11.14 58.45 21.77
N LYS A 385 -12.37 58.26 22.28
CA LYS A 385 -13.32 59.35 22.52
C LYS A 385 -12.92 60.26 23.67
N ASP A 386 -12.27 59.73 24.70
CA ASP A 386 -11.75 60.52 25.81
C ASP A 386 -10.54 61.34 25.35
N LEU A 387 -9.64 60.75 24.55
CA LEU A 387 -8.50 61.43 23.93
C LEU A 387 -8.97 62.55 22.99
N SER A 388 -9.96 62.29 22.14
CA SER A 388 -10.48 63.31 21.23
C SER A 388 -11.20 64.46 21.93
N ARG A 389 -11.54 64.27 23.21
CA ARG A 389 -12.12 65.28 24.11
C ARG A 389 -11.09 65.83 25.11
N GLU A 390 -9.83 65.45 24.97
CA GLU A 390 -8.70 65.85 25.85
C GLU A 390 -8.94 65.53 27.33
N LYS A 391 -9.64 64.43 27.60
CA LYS A 391 -9.80 63.92 28.96
C LYS A 391 -8.61 63.07 29.42
N ILE A 392 -7.80 62.62 28.47
CA ILE A 392 -6.56 61.87 28.67
C ILE A 392 -5.50 62.42 27.70
N ASP A 393 -4.23 62.33 28.08
CA ASP A 393 -3.11 62.77 27.25
C ASP A 393 -2.79 61.78 26.12
N ALA A 394 -2.23 62.27 25.02
CA ALA A 394 -1.85 61.44 23.87
C ALA A 394 -0.88 60.31 24.25
N GLY A 395 0.09 60.60 25.14
CA GLY A 395 1.10 59.62 25.58
C GLY A 395 0.58 58.50 26.49
N VAL A 396 -0.70 58.51 26.88
CA VAL A 396 -1.29 57.44 27.69
C VAL A 396 -2.33 56.61 26.94
N ILE A 397 -2.47 56.81 25.62
CA ILE A 397 -3.49 56.10 24.83
C ILE A 397 -3.29 54.58 24.86
N ASP A 398 -2.06 54.09 24.69
CA ASP A 398 -1.77 52.65 24.68
C ASP A 398 -2.10 52.00 26.02
N THR A 399 -1.74 52.68 27.12
CA THR A 399 -2.12 52.25 28.47
C THR A 399 -3.64 52.27 28.63
N CYS A 400 -4.33 53.27 28.10
CA CYS A 400 -5.79 53.34 28.17
C CYS A 400 -6.45 52.17 27.44
N LEU A 401 -5.97 51.81 26.24
CA LEU A 401 -6.52 50.74 25.42
C LEU A 401 -6.48 49.39 26.16
N LEU A 402 -5.43 49.11 26.92
CA LEU A 402 -5.32 47.86 27.69
C LEU A 402 -5.92 47.96 29.11
N GLN A 403 -6.29 49.16 29.57
CA GLN A 403 -6.81 49.35 30.93
C GLN A 403 -8.31 49.07 31.01
N ASP A 404 -8.70 48.16 31.92
CA ASP A 404 -10.10 47.87 32.23
C ASP A 404 -10.74 48.92 33.16
N ARG A 405 -10.81 50.18 32.70
CA ARG A 405 -11.31 51.32 33.50
C ARG A 405 -12.75 51.18 33.97
N ARG A 406 -13.55 50.34 33.29
CA ARG A 406 -14.96 50.08 33.63
C ARG A 406 -15.20 48.74 34.31
N LEU A 407 -14.14 48.01 34.68
CA LEU A 407 -14.19 46.70 35.35
C LEU A 407 -15.01 45.64 34.58
N LYS A 408 -15.08 45.77 33.25
CA LYS A 408 -15.84 44.85 32.40
C LYS A 408 -15.02 43.63 32.01
N ILE A 409 -13.73 43.81 31.73
CA ILE A 409 -12.82 42.72 31.36
C ILE A 409 -12.59 41.82 32.57
N ALA A 410 -12.30 42.39 33.74
CA ALA A 410 -12.18 41.67 35.01
C ALA A 410 -13.47 40.90 35.37
N LYS A 411 -14.64 41.50 35.14
CA LYS A 411 -15.92 40.81 35.35
C LYS A 411 -16.15 39.68 34.34
N LEU A 412 -15.68 39.83 33.10
CA LEU A 412 -15.74 38.78 32.11
C LEU A 412 -14.81 37.62 32.47
N GLN A 413 -13.59 37.92 32.91
CA GLN A 413 -12.63 36.92 33.36
C GLN A 413 -13.19 36.08 34.50
N ALA A 414 -13.65 36.72 35.58
CA ALA A 414 -14.28 36.01 36.70
C ALA A 414 -15.51 35.18 36.28
N GLY A 415 -16.23 35.62 35.25
CA GLY A 415 -17.35 34.89 34.69
C GLY A 415 -16.91 33.69 33.84
N LEU A 416 -15.81 33.82 33.10
CA LEU A 416 -15.20 32.74 32.33
C LEU A 416 -14.61 31.68 33.28
N ASP A 417 -13.89 32.09 34.33
CA ASP A 417 -13.41 31.21 35.41
C ASP A 417 -14.55 30.32 35.95
N ALA A 418 -15.67 30.96 36.31
CA ALA A 418 -16.83 30.25 36.83
C ALA A 418 -17.45 29.29 35.81
N VAL A 419 -17.41 29.64 34.51
CA VAL A 419 -17.93 28.76 33.45
C VAL A 419 -16.97 27.61 33.16
N GLN A 420 -15.66 27.84 33.13
CA GLN A 420 -14.66 26.80 32.93
C GLN A 420 -14.73 25.80 34.09
N ALA A 421 -14.69 26.27 35.34
CA ALA A 421 -14.84 25.42 36.52
C ALA A 421 -16.14 24.59 36.52
N ALA A 422 -17.24 25.13 35.98
CA ALA A 422 -18.54 24.45 35.99
C ALA A 422 -18.83 23.58 34.75
N LYS A 423 -18.20 23.86 33.60
CA LYS A 423 -18.56 23.27 32.30
C LYS A 423 -17.41 22.54 31.60
N CYS A 424 -16.17 22.84 31.94
CA CYS A 424 -14.96 22.22 31.41
C CYS A 424 -14.45 21.15 32.38
N THR A 425 -15.28 20.13 32.65
CA THR A 425 -14.91 19.00 33.52
C THR A 425 -13.98 18.00 32.83
N ASP A 426 -13.85 18.13 31.52
CA ASP A 426 -12.93 17.38 30.67
C ASP A 426 -12.29 18.41 29.72
N ILE A 427 -10.98 18.58 29.85
CA ILE A 427 -10.23 19.62 29.17
C ILE A 427 -9.87 19.08 27.79
N PRO A 428 -10.32 19.71 26.68
CA PRO A 428 -9.91 19.28 25.36
C PRO A 428 -8.40 19.54 25.18
N THR A 429 -7.74 18.66 24.43
CA THR A 429 -6.31 18.77 24.11
C THR A 429 -5.99 19.92 23.16
N PHE A 430 -7.01 20.54 22.57
CA PHE A 430 -6.92 21.72 21.72
C PHE A 430 -8.03 22.71 22.09
N GLY A 431 -7.94 23.97 21.68
CA GLY A 431 -9.07 24.88 21.76
C GLY A 431 -9.43 25.37 23.17
N TYR A 432 -8.54 25.15 24.14
CA TYR A 432 -8.72 25.54 25.52
C TYR A 432 -7.51 26.30 26.06
N ARG A 433 -7.80 27.41 26.74
CA ARG A 433 -6.88 28.17 27.57
C ARG A 433 -7.57 28.54 28.86
N GLU A 434 -6.81 28.69 29.93
CA GLU A 434 -7.32 29.20 31.20
C GLU A 434 -7.86 30.63 31.03
N ALA A 435 -8.78 31.05 31.90
CA ALA A 435 -9.51 32.29 31.71
C ALA A 435 -8.61 33.54 31.64
N ASP A 436 -7.53 33.56 32.40
CA ASP A 436 -6.56 34.64 32.44
C ASP A 436 -5.75 34.75 31.15
N GLU A 437 -5.27 33.62 30.63
CA GLU A 437 -4.57 33.55 29.35
C GLU A 437 -5.48 33.97 28.19
N LEU A 438 -6.69 33.42 28.13
CA LEU A 438 -7.68 33.72 27.10
C LEU A 438 -8.02 35.21 27.08
N VAL A 439 -8.26 35.79 28.27
CA VAL A 439 -8.61 37.20 28.40
C VAL A 439 -7.43 38.10 28.05
N ALA A 440 -6.22 37.77 28.49
CA ALA A 440 -5.02 38.53 28.17
C ALA A 440 -4.75 38.55 26.66
N ALA A 441 -4.73 37.38 26.02
CA ALA A 441 -4.50 37.25 24.58
C ALA A 441 -5.58 37.99 23.78
N GLY A 442 -6.86 37.74 24.06
CA GLY A 442 -7.94 38.37 23.33
C GLY A 442 -8.05 39.88 23.53
N ALA A 443 -7.71 40.40 24.72
CA ALA A 443 -7.72 41.83 24.97
C ALA A 443 -6.55 42.54 24.25
N ALA A 444 -5.38 41.93 24.23
CA ALA A 444 -4.21 42.45 23.53
C ALA A 444 -4.47 42.56 22.02
N GLU A 445 -5.01 41.52 21.39
CA GLU A 445 -5.30 41.53 19.95
C GLU A 445 -6.35 42.59 19.56
N VAL A 446 -7.43 42.74 20.35
CA VAL A 446 -8.43 43.79 20.08
C VAL A 446 -7.85 45.19 20.26
N ALA A 447 -6.84 45.36 21.13
CA ALA A 447 -6.09 46.61 21.24
C ALA A 447 -5.17 46.81 20.03
N GLN A 448 -4.47 45.79 19.55
CA GLN A 448 -3.62 45.86 18.36
C GLN A 448 -4.40 46.18 17.08
N ALA A 449 -5.63 45.68 16.94
CA ALA A 449 -6.51 46.02 15.82
C ALA A 449 -6.72 47.54 15.64
N MET A 450 -6.53 48.33 16.72
CA MET A 450 -6.57 49.79 16.65
C MET A 450 -5.42 50.39 15.82
N ALA A 451 -4.25 49.77 15.84
CA ALA A 451 -3.09 50.20 15.04
C ALA A 451 -3.35 50.05 13.54
N SER A 452 -4.21 49.11 13.11
CA SER A 452 -4.65 49.03 11.72
C SER A 452 -5.47 50.25 11.26
N VAL A 453 -6.13 50.95 12.19
CA VAL A 453 -6.92 52.16 11.88
C VAL A 453 -6.05 53.42 11.98
N PHE A 454 -5.30 53.54 13.08
CA PHE A 454 -4.59 54.77 13.42
C PHE A 454 -3.08 54.71 13.20
N GLY A 455 -2.51 53.56 12.83
CA GLY A 455 -1.06 53.36 12.76
C GLY A 455 -0.43 53.18 14.14
N PRO A 456 0.91 53.01 14.19
CA PRO A 456 1.65 52.76 15.43
C PRO A 456 1.70 53.95 16.40
N ASP A 457 1.39 55.17 15.93
CA ASP A 457 1.35 56.39 16.75
C ASP A 457 -0.08 56.95 16.83
N ALA A 458 -0.99 56.14 17.37
CA ALA A 458 -2.39 56.53 17.53
C ALA A 458 -2.55 57.80 18.39
N GLY A 459 -1.62 58.04 19.33
CA GLY A 459 -1.64 59.19 20.24
C GLY A 459 -1.48 60.51 19.51
N SER A 460 -0.58 60.60 18.54
CA SER A 460 -0.39 61.83 17.75
C SER A 460 -1.43 62.02 16.64
N LEU A 461 -2.01 60.93 16.15
CA LEU A 461 -2.92 60.96 15.00
C LEU A 461 -4.38 61.22 15.39
N ILE A 462 -4.84 60.77 16.56
CA ILE A 462 -6.22 61.01 17.00
C ILE A 462 -6.43 62.51 17.26
N ALA A 463 -7.29 63.14 16.46
CA ALA A 463 -7.49 64.58 16.48
C ALA A 463 -8.33 65.03 17.70
N SER A 464 -7.84 66.06 18.39
CA SER A 464 -8.58 66.77 19.43
C SER A 464 -9.72 67.60 18.83
N ALA A 465 -10.96 67.46 19.29
CA ALA A 465 -12.13 68.15 18.73
C ALA A 465 -12.24 69.64 19.18
N ARG A 466 -11.16 70.42 19.06
CA ARG A 466 -11.02 71.80 19.55
C ARG A 466 -11.71 72.83 18.67
N ASP A 467 -11.60 72.68 17.36
CA ASP A 467 -12.15 73.59 16.36
C ASP A 467 -12.95 72.84 15.29
N SER A 468 -13.56 73.56 14.36
CA SER A 468 -14.42 72.97 13.34
C SER A 468 -13.70 72.00 12.40
N ALA A 469 -12.41 72.22 12.10
CA ALA A 469 -11.64 71.38 11.19
C ALA A 469 -11.18 70.09 11.89
N THR A 470 -10.60 70.22 13.08
CA THR A 470 -10.16 69.09 13.92
C THR A 470 -11.32 68.24 14.44
N LYS A 471 -12.50 68.85 14.66
CA LYS A 471 -13.74 68.13 14.98
C LYS A 471 -14.22 67.24 13.84
N ALA A 472 -14.08 67.66 12.58
CA ALA A 472 -14.46 66.83 11.44
C ALA A 472 -13.55 65.59 11.34
N ARG A 473 -12.23 65.78 11.50
CA ARG A 473 -11.23 64.68 11.58
C ARG A 473 -11.53 63.70 12.70
N SER A 474 -11.82 64.21 13.90
CA SER A 474 -12.22 63.38 15.05
C SER A 474 -13.49 62.56 14.80
N VAL A 475 -14.48 63.14 14.12
CA VAL A 475 -15.73 62.43 13.77
C VAL A 475 -15.47 61.32 12.74
N CYS A 476 -14.63 61.58 11.73
CA CYS A 476 -14.19 60.56 10.78
C CYS A 476 -13.52 59.39 11.53
N GLN A 477 -12.47 59.68 12.31
CA GLN A 477 -11.71 58.70 13.09
C GLN A 477 -12.55 57.81 14.00
N LEU A 478 -13.39 58.41 14.85
CA LEU A 478 -14.27 57.66 15.76
C LEU A 478 -15.32 56.84 15.01
N THR A 479 -15.74 57.28 13.84
CA THR A 479 -16.68 56.53 13.00
C THR A 479 -15.98 55.34 12.37
N THR A 480 -14.79 55.53 11.80
CA THR A 480 -13.98 54.46 11.19
C THR A 480 -13.66 53.38 12.21
N GLN A 481 -13.13 53.74 13.38
CA GLN A 481 -12.88 52.80 14.48
C GLN A 481 -14.12 51.99 14.84
N LYS A 482 -15.27 52.67 15.02
CA LYS A 482 -16.51 51.99 15.43
C LYS A 482 -16.95 50.93 14.41
N PHE A 483 -16.72 51.17 13.12
CA PHE A 483 -17.04 50.21 12.07
C PHE A 483 -15.99 49.12 11.94
N ALA A 484 -14.70 49.43 12.10
CA ALA A 484 -13.63 48.45 12.18
C ALA A 484 -13.88 47.45 13.33
N ASP A 485 -14.16 47.95 14.54
CA ASP A 485 -14.57 47.16 15.69
C ASP A 485 -15.80 46.29 15.39
N LYS A 486 -16.76 46.83 14.64
CA LYS A 486 -17.98 46.11 14.27
C LYS A 486 -17.66 44.96 13.32
N ILE A 487 -16.77 45.16 12.35
CA ILE A 487 -16.33 44.12 11.41
C ILE A 487 -15.61 43.01 12.18
N LEU A 488 -14.63 43.36 13.03
CA LEU A 488 -13.94 42.40 13.90
C LEU A 488 -14.93 41.59 14.75
N GLN A 489 -15.89 42.26 15.41
CA GLN A 489 -16.93 41.60 16.19
C GLN A 489 -17.84 40.70 15.35
N MET A 490 -18.07 41.02 14.07
CA MET A 490 -18.85 40.17 13.17
C MET A 490 -18.08 38.90 12.82
N ASN A 491 -16.79 39.01 12.47
CA ASN A 491 -15.91 37.87 12.21
C ASN A 491 -15.87 36.91 13.41
N VAL A 492 -15.61 37.46 14.59
CA VAL A 492 -15.58 36.71 15.86
C VAL A 492 -16.92 35.99 16.12
N LYS A 493 -18.06 36.62 15.79
CA LYS A 493 -19.40 36.01 15.95
C LYS A 493 -19.68 34.92 14.92
N GLU A 494 -19.22 35.07 13.69
CA GLU A 494 -19.36 34.04 12.67
C GLU A 494 -18.57 32.79 13.07
N PHE A 495 -17.31 32.95 13.46
CA PHE A 495 -16.50 31.88 14.03
C PHE A 495 -17.20 31.21 15.23
N THR A 496 -17.63 32.01 16.22
CA THR A 496 -18.36 31.50 17.40
C THR A 496 -19.61 30.72 17.02
N SER A 497 -20.32 31.15 15.97
CA SER A 497 -21.52 30.48 15.50
C SER A 497 -21.22 29.15 14.82
N CYS A 498 -20.10 29.07 14.08
CA CYS A 498 -19.64 27.84 13.47
C CYS A 498 -19.18 26.86 14.55
N VAL A 499 -18.32 27.26 15.50
CA VAL A 499 -17.87 26.39 16.60
C VAL A 499 -19.05 25.80 17.38
N LYS A 500 -20.10 26.59 17.63
CA LYS A 500 -21.33 26.08 18.26
C LYS A 500 -22.03 24.99 17.46
N LYS A 501 -22.03 25.09 16.13
CA LYS A 501 -22.61 24.10 15.23
C LYS A 501 -21.76 22.84 15.25
N GLU A 502 -20.45 22.97 15.06
CA GLU A 502 -19.52 21.84 15.02
C GLU A 502 -19.44 21.08 16.35
N THR A 503 -19.50 21.79 17.47
CA THR A 503 -19.54 21.15 18.81
C THR A 503 -20.90 20.56 19.17
N ALA A 504 -21.98 20.98 18.49
CA ALA A 504 -23.31 20.41 18.67
C ALA A 504 -23.53 19.13 17.85
N ASP A 505 -22.77 18.95 16.77
CA ASP A 505 -22.79 17.74 15.96
C ASP A 505 -22.41 16.51 16.82
N ARG A 506 -23.20 15.44 16.69
CA ARG A 506 -23.04 14.19 17.43
C ARG A 506 -22.72 13.02 16.51
N GLU A 507 -22.81 13.20 15.20
CA GLU A 507 -22.73 12.12 14.22
C GLU A 507 -21.29 11.83 13.84
N ASN A 508 -20.38 12.80 13.93
CA ASN A 508 -18.95 12.60 13.68
C ASN A 508 -18.04 13.32 14.71
N PRO A 509 -17.75 12.71 15.87
CA PRO A 509 -17.01 13.36 16.94
C PRO A 509 -15.48 13.32 16.80
N MET A 510 -14.92 12.55 15.86
CA MET A 510 -13.46 12.45 15.63
C MET A 510 -12.93 13.68 14.89
N ALA A 511 -13.72 14.29 13.97
CA ALA A 511 -13.23 15.41 13.17
C ALA A 511 -13.31 16.85 13.77
N ALA A 512 -13.22 17.00 15.09
CA ALA A 512 -13.66 18.24 15.74
C ALA A 512 -12.69 19.43 15.60
N GLN A 513 -11.36 19.24 15.67
CA GLN A 513 -10.41 20.34 15.47
C GLN A 513 -10.45 20.79 14.02
N THR A 514 -10.34 19.86 13.07
CA THR A 514 -10.39 20.18 11.63
C THR A 514 -11.64 20.99 11.26
N ARG A 515 -12.81 20.62 11.79
CA ARG A 515 -14.05 21.40 11.56
C ARG A 515 -14.06 22.75 12.26
N ILE A 516 -13.50 22.84 13.47
CA ILE A 516 -13.39 24.11 14.22
C ILE A 516 -12.39 25.06 13.54
N SER A 517 -11.26 24.57 13.05
CA SER A 517 -10.31 25.32 12.23
C SER A 517 -10.95 25.75 10.91
N GLY A 518 -11.72 24.86 10.28
CA GLY A 518 -12.57 25.17 9.12
C GLY A 518 -13.60 26.28 9.36
N CYS A 519 -13.93 26.61 10.61
CA CYS A 519 -14.80 27.75 10.91
C CYS A 519 -14.20 29.10 10.51
N LEU A 520 -12.88 29.21 10.38
CA LEU A 520 -12.23 30.42 9.88
C LEU A 520 -12.42 30.58 8.37
N GLY A 521 -12.59 29.49 7.61
CA GLY A 521 -13.02 29.54 6.22
C GLY A 521 -14.37 30.25 6.05
N ASN A 522 -15.33 29.99 6.96
CA ASN A 522 -16.62 30.71 6.97
C ASN A 522 -16.47 32.22 7.22
N VAL A 523 -15.43 32.63 7.95
CA VAL A 523 -15.11 34.05 8.18
C VAL A 523 -14.54 34.67 6.90
N GLN A 524 -13.64 33.96 6.21
CA GLN A 524 -13.03 34.41 4.95
C GLN A 524 -14.05 34.53 3.82
N GLU A 525 -14.95 33.56 3.69
CA GLU A 525 -16.00 33.55 2.66
C GLU A 525 -17.14 34.53 2.96
N ASP A 526 -17.23 35.08 4.18
CA ASP A 526 -18.41 35.77 4.70
C ASP A 526 -19.71 35.03 4.33
N ALA A 527 -19.79 33.74 4.70
CA ALA A 527 -20.86 32.84 4.25
C ALA A 527 -22.30 33.35 4.55
N ARG A 528 -22.45 34.33 5.45
CA ARG A 528 -23.73 34.98 5.80
C ARG A 528 -23.90 36.39 5.23
N GLY A 529 -22.93 36.92 4.49
CA GLY A 529 -22.95 38.26 3.87
C GLY A 529 -22.99 39.42 4.89
N ARG A 530 -22.63 39.18 6.15
CA ARG A 530 -22.81 40.18 7.22
C ARG A 530 -21.59 41.10 7.35
N VAL A 531 -20.42 40.59 7.00
CA VAL A 531 -19.18 41.36 6.94
C VAL A 531 -19.27 42.34 5.79
N ALA A 532 -19.57 41.86 4.58
CA ALA A 532 -19.81 42.67 3.38
C ALA A 532 -20.82 43.79 3.64
N ALA A 533 -21.98 43.48 4.23
CA ALA A 533 -22.98 44.48 4.58
C ALA A 533 -22.52 45.52 5.63
N SER A 534 -21.46 45.22 6.40
CA SER A 534 -20.81 46.16 7.32
C SER A 534 -19.72 46.97 6.63
N VAL A 535 -19.02 46.39 5.64
CA VAL A 535 -18.06 47.07 4.76
C VAL A 535 -18.77 48.12 3.91
N ASP A 536 -19.89 47.79 3.26
CA ASP A 536 -20.69 48.75 2.48
C ASP A 536 -21.13 49.95 3.34
N LYS A 537 -21.48 49.68 4.60
CA LYS A 537 -21.88 50.75 5.54
C LYS A 537 -20.69 51.59 5.98
N LEU A 538 -19.51 51.00 6.10
CA LEU A 538 -18.27 51.71 6.40
C LEU A 538 -17.92 52.65 5.24
N GLU A 539 -17.93 52.17 3.99
CA GLU A 539 -17.72 52.99 2.80
C GLU A 539 -18.66 54.20 2.78
N LEU A 540 -19.98 53.96 2.94
CA LEU A 540 -20.96 55.05 3.00
C LEU A 540 -20.72 56.04 4.15
N GLN A 541 -20.19 55.58 5.29
CA GLN A 541 -19.83 56.49 6.38
C GLN A 541 -18.54 57.25 6.11
N LEU A 542 -17.54 56.64 5.47
CA LEU A 542 -16.30 57.32 5.08
C LEU A 542 -16.63 58.46 4.12
N ILE A 543 -17.41 58.20 3.07
CA ILE A 543 -17.88 59.23 2.12
C ILE A 543 -18.61 60.36 2.86
N LYS A 544 -19.50 60.01 3.81
CA LYS A 544 -20.33 60.99 4.51
C LYS A 544 -19.60 61.79 5.59
N LYS A 545 -18.58 61.22 6.23
CA LYS A 545 -17.97 61.76 7.46
C LYS A 545 -16.52 62.22 7.27
N CYS A 546 -15.81 61.66 6.30
CA CYS A 546 -14.41 61.94 6.04
C CYS A 546 -14.22 62.86 4.82
N ASN A 547 -15.14 62.86 3.85
CA ASN A 547 -15.06 63.79 2.70
C ASN A 547 -15.63 65.19 3.02
N THR A 548 -15.09 65.83 4.07
CA THR A 548 -15.41 67.20 4.47
C THR A 548 -14.12 67.98 4.73
N ALA A 549 -14.16 69.32 4.62
CA ALA A 549 -12.97 70.16 4.77
C ALA A 549 -12.24 69.88 6.09
N GLY A 550 -11.01 69.35 6.00
CA GLY A 550 -10.15 69.02 7.15
C GLY A 550 -10.26 67.59 7.70
N ALA A 551 -10.96 66.67 7.02
CA ALA A 551 -11.20 65.30 7.50
C ALA A 551 -10.94 64.19 6.46
N LEU A 552 -10.17 64.48 5.40
CA LEU A 552 -9.87 63.50 4.35
C LEU A 552 -9.32 62.20 4.95
N VAL A 553 -9.58 61.07 4.29
CA VAL A 553 -9.22 59.75 4.81
C VAL A 553 -7.71 59.63 5.04
N GLU A 554 -6.91 60.09 4.07
CA GLU A 554 -5.44 60.11 4.12
C GLU A 554 -4.89 60.91 5.31
N ASP A 555 -5.59 61.99 5.69
CA ASP A 555 -5.22 62.79 6.86
C ASP A 555 -5.76 62.16 8.15
N SER A 556 -6.91 61.49 8.10
CA SER A 556 -7.61 61.03 9.30
C SER A 556 -7.12 59.69 9.83
N LEU A 557 -6.55 58.84 8.97
CA LEU A 557 -6.08 57.50 9.31
C LEU A 557 -4.54 57.44 9.19
N GLY A 558 -3.91 56.54 9.94
CA GLY A 558 -2.46 56.35 9.90
C GLY A 558 -1.99 54.91 9.73
N GLY A 559 -2.92 53.97 9.64
CA GLY A 559 -2.60 52.58 9.31
C GLY A 559 -2.30 52.39 7.83
N SER A 560 -1.80 51.21 7.46
CA SER A 560 -1.46 50.87 6.07
C SER A 560 -2.63 51.03 5.08
N CYS A 561 -3.87 50.96 5.57
CA CYS A 561 -5.07 51.15 4.76
C CYS A 561 -5.37 52.60 4.39
N ALA A 562 -4.73 53.59 5.02
CA ALA A 562 -4.99 55.00 4.76
C ALA A 562 -4.69 55.42 3.31
N THR A 563 -3.74 54.72 2.67
CA THR A 563 -3.29 55.00 1.30
C THR A 563 -3.87 54.04 0.25
N ALA A 564 -4.91 53.27 0.61
CA ALA A 564 -5.46 52.22 -0.26
C ALA A 564 -6.18 52.73 -1.52
N GLY A 565 -6.39 54.05 -1.65
CA GLY A 565 -7.09 54.67 -2.77
C GLY A 565 -8.36 55.39 -2.32
N ASP A 566 -9.49 55.03 -2.90
CA ASP A 566 -10.81 55.59 -2.55
C ASP A 566 -11.39 54.99 -1.25
N GLU A 567 -12.53 55.54 -0.79
CA GLU A 567 -13.19 55.10 0.44
C GLU A 567 -13.62 53.62 0.42
N GLY A 568 -13.93 53.07 -0.77
CA GLY A 568 -14.26 51.66 -0.95
C GLY A 568 -13.02 50.78 -0.77
N ALA A 569 -11.90 51.17 -1.36
CA ALA A 569 -10.61 50.50 -1.19
C ALA A 569 -10.13 50.54 0.28
N VAL A 570 -10.31 51.67 0.96
CA VAL A 570 -10.00 51.81 2.39
C VAL A 570 -10.91 50.90 3.24
N ALA A 571 -12.22 50.87 2.96
CA ALA A 571 -13.16 50.02 3.68
C ALA A 571 -12.83 48.52 3.49
N SER A 572 -12.48 48.11 2.27
CA SER A 572 -12.06 46.76 1.93
C SER A 572 -10.74 46.38 2.61
N CYS A 573 -9.73 47.26 2.58
CA CYS A 573 -8.46 47.05 3.27
C CYS A 573 -8.66 46.87 4.79
N LEU A 574 -9.44 47.76 5.42
CA LEU A 574 -9.75 47.64 6.85
C LEU A 574 -10.51 46.36 7.16
N ALA A 575 -11.41 45.90 6.29
CA ALA A 575 -12.12 44.64 6.47
C ALA A 575 -11.16 43.45 6.52
N LYS A 576 -10.17 43.41 5.61
CA LYS A 576 -9.12 42.39 5.57
C LYS A 576 -8.24 42.42 6.82
N LYS A 577 -7.81 43.61 7.26
CA LYS A 577 -7.09 43.76 8.54
C LYS A 577 -7.92 43.26 9.72
N MET A 578 -9.20 43.61 9.80
CA MET A 578 -10.08 43.13 10.88
C MET A 578 -10.36 41.61 10.80
N ALA A 579 -10.31 41.01 9.61
CA ALA A 579 -10.35 39.57 9.43
C ALA A 579 -9.08 38.93 10.00
N CYS A 580 -7.90 39.46 9.69
CA CYS A 580 -6.67 38.94 10.27
C CYS A 580 -6.60 39.10 11.79
N HIS A 581 -6.88 40.29 12.34
CA HIS A 581 -6.94 40.51 13.79
C HIS A 581 -7.96 39.59 14.47
N SER A 582 -9.07 39.28 13.81
CA SER A 582 -10.01 38.29 14.34
C SER A 582 -9.47 36.85 14.29
N CYS A 583 -8.65 36.51 13.30
CA CYS A 583 -7.93 35.22 13.26
C CYS A 583 -6.89 35.16 14.38
N GLN A 584 -6.03 36.19 14.54
CA GLN A 584 -5.01 36.24 15.59
C GLN A 584 -5.64 36.15 16.99
N MET A 585 -6.78 36.81 17.19
CA MET A 585 -7.55 36.68 18.42
C MET A 585 -8.04 35.23 18.62
N MET A 586 -8.52 34.55 17.58
CA MET A 586 -8.99 33.15 17.72
C MET A 586 -7.83 32.19 17.93
N GLU A 587 -6.70 32.39 17.26
CA GLU A 587 -5.47 31.64 17.47
C GLU A 587 -4.99 31.78 18.92
N GLY A 588 -4.87 33.01 19.41
CA GLY A 588 -4.51 33.27 20.80
C GLY A 588 -5.52 32.74 21.82
N VAL A 589 -6.75 32.42 21.43
CA VAL A 589 -7.80 31.86 22.29
C VAL A 589 -7.86 30.32 22.22
N PHE A 590 -7.68 29.74 21.03
CA PHE A 590 -7.93 28.33 20.74
C PHE A 590 -6.66 27.52 20.42
N ASP A 591 -5.52 28.16 20.17
CA ASP A 591 -4.27 27.48 19.81
C ASP A 591 -4.49 26.53 18.62
N LEU A 592 -4.91 27.10 17.48
CA LEU A 592 -5.29 26.32 16.29
C LEU A 592 -4.09 26.04 15.38
N GLU A 593 -2.89 26.51 15.73
CA GLU A 593 -1.63 26.41 14.98
C GLU A 593 -1.71 27.03 13.58
N MET A 594 -2.42 28.16 13.46
CA MET A 594 -2.74 28.75 12.16
C MET A 594 -1.87 29.93 11.71
N VAL A 595 -1.77 30.10 10.39
CA VAL A 595 -1.13 31.24 9.73
C VAL A 595 -2.18 32.31 9.38
N CYS A 596 -2.41 33.26 10.30
CA CYS A 596 -3.42 34.29 10.13
C CYS A 596 -3.12 35.35 9.04
N ASP A 597 -1.86 35.49 8.62
CA ASP A 597 -1.46 36.46 7.57
C ASP A 597 -2.20 36.21 6.24
N GLN A 598 -2.64 34.98 5.98
CA GLN A 598 -3.42 34.68 4.76
C GLN A 598 -4.75 35.45 4.67
N PHE A 599 -5.24 36.01 5.78
CA PHE A 599 -6.50 36.75 5.85
C PHE A 599 -6.38 38.22 5.41
N ASP A 600 -5.17 38.76 5.22
CA ASP A 600 -4.99 40.15 4.80
C ASP A 600 -4.52 40.32 3.35
N ASP A 601 -3.36 39.80 2.96
CA ASP A 601 -2.75 39.95 1.64
C ASP A 601 -2.39 38.62 0.97
N GLN A 602 -2.74 37.50 1.62
CA GLN A 602 -2.43 36.12 1.18
C GLN A 602 -0.93 35.79 1.16
N GLN A 603 -0.10 36.56 1.86
CA GLN A 603 1.33 36.31 2.03
C GLN A 603 1.64 36.00 3.50
N ILE A 604 2.73 35.28 3.76
CA ILE A 604 3.20 34.98 5.12
C ILE A 604 4.35 35.94 5.42
N ASN A 605 4.04 37.14 5.90
CA ASN A 605 5.00 38.23 6.04
C ASN A 605 4.78 39.09 7.31
N ALA A 606 3.96 38.63 8.25
CA ALA A 606 3.53 39.37 9.46
C ALA A 606 2.84 40.72 9.16
N SER A 607 2.23 40.85 7.98
CA SER A 607 1.47 42.03 7.55
C SER A 607 0.31 42.38 8.48
N CYS A 608 -0.21 41.44 9.26
CA CYS A 608 -1.32 41.69 10.16
C CYS A 608 -1.03 42.70 11.26
N SER A 609 0.23 42.83 11.67
CA SER A 609 0.70 43.79 12.67
C SER A 609 0.87 45.21 12.13
#